data_AF-A0A921GC75-F1
#
_entry.id   AF-A0A921GC75-F1
#
_cell.length_a   1.000
_cell.length_b   1.000
_cell.length_c   1.000
_cell.angle_alpha   90.00
_cell.angle_beta   90.00
_cell.angle_gamma   90.00
#
_symmetry.space_group_name_H-M   'P 1'
#
loop_
_entity.id
_entity.type
_entity.pdbx_description
1 polymer ?
#
loop_
_entity_poly.entity_id
_entity_poly.type
_entity_poly.pdbx_seq_one_letter_code
_entity_poly.pdbx_strand_id
1 'polypeptide(L)' 'MENKKFDKEYATSFYDEVLYLRKCGIRYEWVYRNDSGVSVWKYRKTYKLWKALAEMYKNSKYELGEI' A
#
# COMPACT_ATOMS: atom_id res chain seq x y z
N MET A 1 20.43 21.08 10.26
CA MET A 1 19.45 20.59 9.28
C MET A 1 19.17 19.14 9.62
N GLU A 2 18.04 18.88 10.26
CA GLU A 2 17.64 17.52 10.62
C GLU A 2 17.58 16.68 9.34
N ASN A 3 18.36 15.59 9.31
CA ASN A 3 18.26 14.57 8.29
C ASN A 3 16.84 14.02 8.33
N LYS A 4 15.92 14.60 7.55
CA LYS A 4 14.63 14.02 7.21
C LYS A 4 14.93 12.67 6.59
N LYS A 5 14.99 11.63 7.42
CA LYS A 5 15.03 10.23 7.01
C LYS A 5 13.70 10.03 6.30
N PHE A 6 13.69 10.28 4.99
CA PHE A 6 12.54 9.99 4.16
C PHE A 6 12.12 8.58 4.48
N ASP A 7 10.89 8.42 4.95
CA ASP A 7 10.36 7.13 5.31
C ASP A 7 10.35 6.29 4.04
N LYS A 8 11.20 5.26 3.98
CA LYS A 8 11.36 4.42 2.78
C LYS A 8 10.35 3.28 2.76
N GLU A 9 9.39 3.30 3.68
CA GLU A 9 8.39 2.26 3.88
C GLU A 9 7.02 2.83 3.52
N TYR A 10 6.23 2.00 2.85
CA TYR A 10 4.83 2.27 2.55
C TYR A 10 3.99 1.35 3.44
N ALA A 11 3.05 1.92 4.18
CA ALA A 11 2.12 1.15 4.98
C ALA A 11 0.71 1.39 4.46
N THR A 12 -0.07 0.33 4.30
CA THR A 12 -1.50 0.42 3.99
C THR A 12 -2.29 -0.49 4.93
N SER A 13 -3.49 -0.06 5.28
CA SER A 13 -4.51 -0.85 5.97
C SER A 13 -5.65 -1.29 5.05
N PHE A 14 -5.61 -0.90 3.77
CA PHE A 14 -6.65 -1.26 2.81
C PHE A 14 -6.41 -2.66 2.26
N TYR A 15 -7.38 -3.54 2.51
CA TYR A 15 -7.30 -4.92 2.06
C TYR A 15 -7.29 -5.03 0.52
N ASP A 16 -8.02 -4.15 -0.19
CA ASP A 16 -8.02 -4.10 -1.66
C ASP A 16 -6.63 -3.80 -2.23
N GLU A 17 -5.94 -2.78 -1.70
CA GLU A 17 -4.57 -2.45 -2.11
C GLU A 17 -3.63 -3.63 -1.86
N VAL A 18 -3.73 -4.25 -0.68
CA VAL A 18 -2.93 -5.43 -0.30
C VAL A 18 -3.18 -6.61 -1.23
N LEU A 19 -4.44 -6.88 -1.56
CA LEU A 19 -4.82 -7.96 -2.46
C LEU A 19 -4.30 -7.71 -3.88
N TYR A 20 -4.40 -6.46 -4.36
CA TYR A 20 -3.88 -6.07 -5.66
C TYR A 20 -2.35 -6.16 -5.72
N LEU A 21 -1.65 -5.60 -4.74
CA LEU A 21 -0.19 -5.70 -4.61
C LEU A 21 0.25 -7.17 -4.58
N ARG A 22 -0.46 -8.03 -3.83
CA ARG A 22 -0.20 -9.47 -3.80
C ARG A 22 -0.42 -10.13 -5.16
N LYS A 23 -1.46 -9.76 -5.91
CA LYS A 23 -1.70 -10.23 -7.29
C LYS A 23 -0.59 -9.80 -8.25
N CYS A 24 -0.05 -8.60 -8.09
CA CYS A 24 1.11 -8.12 -8.83
C CYS A 24 2.44 -8.79 -8.41
N GLY A 25 2.43 -9.70 -7.43
CA GLY A 25 3.62 -10.38 -6.92
C GLY A 25 4.42 -9.57 -5.90
N ILE A 26 3.86 -8.49 -5.36
CA ILE A 26 4.48 -7.64 -4.34
C ILE A 26 4.03 -8.15 -2.96
N ARG A 27 4.98 -8.68 -2.19
CA ARG A 27 4.74 -9.12 -0.81
C ARG A 27 5.06 -8.01 0.18
N TYR A 28 4.27 -7.93 1.24
CA TYR A 28 4.58 -7.11 2.40
C TYR A 28 5.75 -7.71 3.18
N GLU A 29 6.57 -6.86 3.79
CA GLU A 29 7.65 -7.28 4.68
C GLU A 29 7.14 -7.50 6.11
N TRP A 30 6.13 -6.72 6.51
CA TRP A 30 5.61 -6.77 7.86
C TRP A 30 4.10 -6.58 7.88
N VAL A 31 3.43 -7.25 8.81
CA VAL A 31 2.02 -7.04 9.10
C VAL A 31 1.86 -6.95 10.60
N TYR A 32 1.18 -5.91 11.07
CA TYR A 32 0.82 -5.75 12.46
C TYR A 32 -0.65 -5.39 12.57
N ARG A 33 -1.27 -5.78 13.68
CA ARG A 33 -2.65 -5.44 13.99
C ARG A 33 -2.62 -4.28 14.98
N ASN A 34 -3.34 -3.20 14.70
CA ASN A 34 -3.46 -2.11 15.65
C ASN A 34 -4.45 -2.49 16.78
N ASP A 35 -4.51 -1.65 17.82
CA ASP A 35 -5.41 -1.82 18.97
C ASP A 35 -6.89 -1.87 18.56
N SER A 36 -7.25 -1.15 17.49
CA SER A 36 -8.58 -1.17 16.88
C SER A 36 -8.88 -2.43 16.05
N GLY A 37 -7.97 -3.41 16.01
CA GLY A 37 -8.15 -4.66 15.28
C GLY A 37 -7.93 -4.57 13.76
N VAL A 38 -7.46 -3.43 13.24
CA VAL A 38 -7.13 -3.20 11.82
C VAL A 38 -5.74 -3.76 11.52
N SER A 39 -5.64 -4.55 10.46
CA SER A 39 -4.35 -5.04 9.97
C SER A 39 -3.68 -3.97 9.13
N VAL A 40 -2.42 -3.66 9.43
CA VAL A 40 -1.59 -2.72 8.68
C VAL A 40 -0.44 -3.51 8.09
N TRP A 41 -0.29 -3.41 6.78
CA TRP A 41 0.74 -4.09 6.01
C TRP A 41 1.80 -3.07 5.58
N LYS A 42 3.05 -3.36 5.94
CA LYS A 42 4.23 -2.58 5.55
C LYS A 42 4.94 -3.21 4.37
N TYR A 43 5.30 -2.36 3.42
CA TYR A 43 5.98 -2.69 2.18
C TYR A 43 7.19 -1.79 2.00
N ARG A 44 8.19 -2.31 1.29
CA ARG A 44 9.30 -1.50 0.80
C ARG A 44 8.83 -0.55 -0.30
N LYS A 45 9.14 0.74 -0.19
CA LYS A 45 8.92 1.68 -1.32
C LYS A 45 9.79 1.25 -2.48
N THR A 46 9.14 0.68 -3.49
CA THR A 46 9.76 0.31 -4.75
C THR A 46 8.97 0.95 -5.88
N TYR A 47 9.64 1.21 -7.00
CA TYR A 47 8.96 1.73 -8.19
C TYR A 47 7.80 0.83 -8.63
N LYS A 48 7.96 -0.50 -8.52
CA LYS A 48 6.92 -1.48 -8.84
C LYS A 48 5.66 -1.33 -7.97
N LEU A 49 5.83 -1.06 -6.67
CA LEU A 49 4.71 -0.83 -5.76
C LEU A 49 3.90 0.40 -6.17
N TRP A 50 4.57 1.52 -6.39
CA TRP A 50 3.89 2.75 -6.82
C TRP A 50 3.24 2.60 -8.18
N LYS A 51 3.89 1.92 -9.12
CA LYS A 51 3.32 1.65 -10.44
C LYS A 51 2.07 0.78 -10.34
N ALA A 52 2.12 -0.31 -9.57
CA ALA A 52 0.98 -1.19 -9.35
C ALA A 52 -0.19 -0.44 -8.68
N LEU A 53 0.06 0.36 -7.66
CA LEU A 53 -0.96 1.20 -7.03
C LEU A 53 -1.57 2.18 -8.04
N ALA A 54 -0.74 2.89 -8.81
CA ALA A 54 -1.23 3.80 -9.83
C ALA A 54 -2.08 3.08 -10.91
N GLU A 55 -1.69 1.86 -11.31
CA GLU A 55 -2.46 1.03 -12.24
C GLU A 55 -3.80 0.57 -11.62
N MET A 56 -3.82 0.24 -10.33
CA MET A 56 -5.04 -0.09 -9.60
C MET A 56 -6.01 1.10 -9.57
N TYR A 57 -5.53 2.29 -9.19
CA TYR A 57 -6.33 3.51 -9.11
C TYR A 57 -6.77 4.02 -10.48
N LYS A 58 -5.99 3.77 -11.54
CA LYS A 58 -6.35 4.08 -12.92
C LYS A 58 -7.44 3.15 -13.48
N ASN A 59 -7.73 2.03 -12.82
CA ASN A 59 -8.81 1.16 -13.25
C ASN A 59 -10.16 1.81 -12.86
N SER A 60 -11.08 1.98 -13.80
CA SER A 60 -12.33 2.75 -13.64
C SER A 60 -13.24 2.35 -12.48
N LYS A 61 -12.96 1.23 -11.79
CA LYS A 61 -13.60 0.83 -10.53
C LYS A 61 -13.27 1.74 -9.33
N TYR A 62 -12.15 2.46 -9.35
CA TYR A 62 -11.72 3.32 -8.24
C TYR A 62 -11.57 4.80 -8.66
N GLU A 63 -11.78 5.14 -9.94
CA GLU A 63 -11.75 6.51 -10.46
C GLU A 63 -13.02 7.31 -10.15
N LEU A 64 -14.17 6.65 -9.99
CA LEU A 64 -15.40 7.30 -9.52
C LEU A 64 -15.55 7.02 -8.03
N GLY A 65 -15.37 8.06 -7.22
CA GLY A 65 -15.71 8.05 -5.79
C GLY A 65 -17.21 7.90 -5.56
N GLU A 66 -17.77 6.72 -5.83
CA GLU A 66 -19.03 6.29 -5.25
C GLU A 66 -18.72 5.47 -3.98
N ILE A 67 -18.44 6.21 -2.91
CA ILE A 67 -18.60 5.76 -1.52
C ILE A 67 -19.85 6.45 -0.99
#